data_AF-A0A8T3PWP8-F1
#
_entry.id   AF-A0A8T3PWP8-F1
#
_cell.length_a   1.000
_cell.length_b   1.000
_cell.length_c   1.000
_cell.angle_alpha   90.00
_cell.angle_beta   90.00
_cell.angle_gamma   90.00
#
_symmetry.space_group_name_H-M   'P 1'
#
loop_
_entity.id
_entity.type
_entity.pdbx_description
1 polymer ?
#
loop_
_entity_poly.entity_id
_entity_poly.type
_entity_poly.pdbx_seq_one_letter_code
_entity_poly.pdbx_strand_id
1 'polypeptide(L)'
;MDATGVFPVGVEPVHRWRFLLDNLPEWIGGGFSAGEFLLRSDGALLRRSVISSYSRGETTWRAGPWSEFHRFPAGCERGQARAWLIDRGYDLGDPSPVAVDKSVAGPFPGLPDLFQKGPTLP
;
A
#
# COMPACT_ATOMS: atom_id res chain seq x y z
N MET A 1 -10.07 -10.77 -19.38
CA MET A 1 -8.96 -11.56 -18.78
C MET A 1 -8.86 -11.13 -17.33
N ASP A 2 -9.36 -12.00 -16.47
CA ASP A 2 -9.59 -11.80 -15.04
C ASP A 2 -8.27 -11.66 -14.28
N ALA A 3 -7.94 -10.43 -13.88
CA ALA A 3 -6.87 -10.14 -12.92
C ALA A 3 -7.49 -9.78 -11.56
N THR A 4 -8.39 -10.62 -11.07
CA THR A 4 -8.90 -10.55 -9.70
C THR A 4 -7.97 -11.34 -8.81
N GLY A 5 -7.39 -10.66 -7.81
CA GLY A 5 -6.37 -11.15 -6.90
C GLY A 5 -6.79 -12.37 -6.08
N VAL A 6 -6.63 -13.55 -6.66
CA VAL A 6 -6.58 -14.81 -5.92
C VAL A 6 -5.12 -15.05 -5.57
N PHE A 7 -4.80 -14.99 -4.28
CA PHE A 7 -3.50 -15.41 -3.78
C PHE A 7 -3.30 -16.89 -4.13
N PRO A 8 -2.21 -17.27 -4.83
CA PRO A 8 -1.91 -18.67 -5.07
C PRO A 8 -1.82 -19.43 -3.75
N VAL A 9 -2.38 -20.64 -3.71
CA VAL A 9 -2.31 -21.52 -2.55
C VAL A 9 -0.84 -21.72 -2.13
N GLY A 10 -0.54 -21.50 -0.85
CA GLY A 10 0.80 -21.64 -0.29
C GLY A 10 1.69 -20.40 -0.42
N VAL A 11 1.18 -19.27 -0.93
CA VAL A 11 1.91 -18.01 -0.92
C VAL A 11 1.27 -16.99 0.00
N GLU A 12 1.93 -16.77 1.13
CA GLU A 12 1.44 -15.90 2.19
C GLU A 12 1.99 -14.46 2.06
N PRO A 13 1.21 -13.46 2.50
CA PRO A 13 1.71 -12.12 2.80
C PRO A 13 2.89 -12.18 3.79
N VAL A 14 4.04 -11.65 3.39
CA VAL A 14 5.19 -11.41 4.28
C VAL A 14 5.02 -10.08 4.98
N HIS A 15 4.70 -9.02 4.23
CA HIS A 15 4.49 -7.70 4.79
C HIS A 15 3.68 -6.80 3.86
N ARG A 16 3.05 -5.79 4.44
CA ARG A 16 2.23 -4.82 3.72
C ARG A 16 2.58 -3.42 4.18
N TRP A 17 2.68 -2.50 3.22
CA TRP A 17 2.92 -1.07 3.49
C TRP A 17 1.87 -0.25 2.79
N ARG A 18 1.43 0.84 3.41
CA ARG A 18 0.88 1.97 2.65
C ARG A 18 2.04 2.77 2.09
N PHE A 19 1.89 3.28 0.87
CA PHE A 19 2.82 4.23 0.32
C PHE A 19 2.13 5.54 -0.05
N LEU A 20 2.89 6.61 0.06
CA LEU A 20 2.64 7.86 -0.64
C LEU A 20 3.81 8.07 -1.61
N LEU A 21 3.50 8.42 -2.85
CA LEU A 21 4.46 9.03 -3.74
C LEU A 21 4.11 10.50 -3.83
N ASP A 22 4.90 11.32 -3.16
CA ASP A 22 4.87 12.77 -3.31
C ASP A 22 5.73 13.17 -4.52
N ASN A 23 5.44 14.31 -5.15
CA ASN A 23 6.22 14.88 -6.23
C ASN A 23 6.23 14.08 -7.56
N LEU A 24 5.08 13.52 -7.98
CA LEU A 24 4.96 13.06 -9.37
C LEU A 24 5.07 14.25 -10.33
N PRO A 25 5.90 14.15 -11.39
CA PRO A 25 5.98 15.19 -12.41
C PRO A 25 4.60 15.52 -12.98
N GLU A 26 4.32 16.81 -13.22
CA GLU A 26 3.01 17.28 -13.71
C GLU A 26 2.56 16.57 -15.00
N TRP A 27 3.50 16.15 -15.85
CA TRP A 27 3.22 15.44 -17.10
C TRP A 27 2.73 13.99 -16.91
N ILE A 28 2.87 13.42 -15.70
CA ILE A 28 2.25 12.14 -15.28
C ILE A 28 0.90 12.39 -14.58
N GLY A 29 0.44 13.64 -14.53
CA GLY A 29 -0.87 14.04 -14.04
C GLY A 29 -0.85 14.98 -12.83
N GLY A 30 0.33 15.25 -12.24
CA GLY A 30 0.50 16.16 -11.10
C GLY A 30 -0.33 15.73 -9.87
N GLY A 31 0.30 15.15 -8.86
CA GLY A 31 -0.39 14.83 -7.62
C GLY A 31 0.26 13.75 -6.77
N PHE A 32 -0.40 13.41 -5.67
CA PHE A 32 0.02 12.35 -4.76
C PHE A 32 -0.55 11.01 -5.24
N SER A 33 0.29 9.99 -5.42
CA SER A 33 -0.19 8.61 -5.61
C SER A 33 -0.14 7.89 -4.27
N ALA A 34 -1.31 7.55 -3.73
CA ALA A 34 -1.43 6.74 -2.53
C ALA A 34 -1.86 5.31 -2.88
N GLY A 35 -1.31 4.35 -2.16
CA GLY A 35 -1.65 2.96 -2.37
C GLY A 35 -0.95 2.06 -1.38
N GLU A 36 -0.85 0.79 -1.76
CA GLU A 36 -0.21 -0.21 -0.90
C GLU A 36 0.69 -1.13 -1.68
N PHE A 37 1.73 -1.57 -0.99
CA PHE A 37 2.56 -2.68 -1.39
C PHE A 37 2.26 -3.90 -0.53
N LEU A 38 2.33 -5.07 -1.14
CA LEU A 38 2.27 -6.34 -0.46
C LEU A 38 3.38 -7.25 -0.96
N LEU A 39 4.32 -7.57 -0.08
CA LEU A 39 5.36 -8.55 -0.35
C LEU A 39 4.83 -9.95 -0.01
N ARG A 40 5.02 -10.89 -0.93
CA ARG A 40 4.67 -12.30 -0.79
C ARG A 40 5.91 -13.15 -0.54
N SER A 41 5.73 -14.34 0.06
CA SER A 41 6.83 -15.25 0.38
C SER A 41 7.59 -15.78 -0.84
N ASP A 42 6.95 -15.78 -2.02
CA ASP A 42 7.55 -16.14 -3.31
C ASP A 42 8.39 -15.01 -3.95
N GLY A 43 8.54 -13.87 -3.26
CA GLY A 43 9.29 -12.71 -3.74
C GLY A 43 8.47 -11.75 -4.61
N ALA A 44 7.19 -12.03 -4.88
CA ALA A 44 6.35 -11.09 -5.62
C ALA A 44 6.02 -9.86 -4.74
N LEU A 45 6.30 -8.67 -5.27
CA LEU A 45 5.87 -7.41 -4.71
C LEU A 45 4.65 -6.92 -5.50
N LEU A 46 3.48 -6.99 -4.87
CA LEU A 46 2.23 -6.51 -5.44
C LEU A 46 1.99 -5.05 -5.04
N ARG A 47 1.27 -4.32 -5.89
CA ARG A 47 0.82 -2.95 -5.68
C ARG A 47 -0.69 -2.86 -5.88
N ARG A 48 -1.37 -1.98 -5.13
CA ARG A 48 -2.72 -1.51 -5.45
C ARG A 48 -2.89 -0.04 -5.12
N SER A 49 -3.83 0.64 -5.78
CA SER A 49 -4.26 1.98 -5.39
C SER A 49 -5.18 1.91 -4.16
N VAL A 50 -5.03 2.84 -3.23
CA VAL A 50 -5.91 2.95 -2.06
C VAL A 50 -6.17 4.43 -1.78
N ILE A 51 -7.45 4.79 -1.73
CA ILE A 51 -7.91 6.16 -1.47
C ILE A 51 -8.82 6.17 -0.25
N SER A 52 -8.75 7.25 0.54
CA SER A 52 -9.71 7.55 1.59
C SER A 52 -10.62 8.70 1.17
N SER A 53 -11.85 8.69 1.67
CA SER A 53 -12.80 9.80 1.55
C SER A 53 -13.43 10.07 2.90
N TYR A 54 -13.47 11.34 3.31
CA TYR A 54 -14.09 11.78 4.55
C TYR A 54 -15.40 12.53 4.27
N SER A 55 -16.48 12.12 4.92
CA SER A 55 -17.77 12.78 4.82
C SER A 55 -18.59 12.54 6.07
N ARG A 56 -19.35 13.55 6.52
CA ARG A 56 -20.28 13.46 7.66
C ARG A 56 -19.64 12.91 8.95
N GLY A 57 -18.38 13.24 9.22
CA GLY A 57 -17.70 12.76 10.43
C GLY A 57 -17.02 11.40 10.28
N GLU A 58 -17.12 10.76 9.10
CA GLU A 58 -16.67 9.40 8.89
C GLU A 58 -15.70 9.28 7.71
N THR A 59 -14.75 8.35 7.81
CA THR A 59 -13.81 7.98 6.75
C THR A 59 -14.12 6.61 6.17
N THR A 60 -14.23 6.55 4.85
CA THR A 60 -14.28 5.30 4.08
C THR A 60 -13.02 5.16 3.25
N TRP A 61 -12.52 3.93 3.13
CA TRP A 61 -11.38 3.58 2.30
C TRP A 61 -11.82 2.70 1.14
N ARG A 62 -11.25 2.94 -0.05
CA ARG A 62 -11.47 2.11 -1.24
C ARG A 62 -10.14 1.72 -1.86
N ALA A 63 -10.00 0.43 -2.15
CA ALA A 63 -8.82 -0.18 -2.75
C ALA A 63 -9.15 -0.77 -4.11
N GLY A 64 -8.23 -0.58 -5.06
CA GLY A 64 -8.25 -1.27 -6.35
C GLY A 64 -7.76 -2.73 -6.23
N PRO A 65 -7.76 -3.47 -7.35
CA PRO A 65 -7.19 -4.81 -7.40
C PRO A 65 -5.67 -4.77 -7.19
N TRP A 66 -5.12 -5.88 -6.68
CA TRP A 66 -3.67 -6.08 -6.63
C TRP A 66 -3.12 -6.41 -8.02
N SER A 67 -1.97 -5.82 -8.36
CA SER A 67 -1.20 -6.11 -9.56
C SER A 67 0.27 -6.33 -9.20
N GLU A 68 0.96 -7.23 -9.89
CA GLU A 68 2.41 -7.38 -9.70
C GLU A 68 3.14 -6.11 -10.12
N PHE A 69 4.01 -5.62 -9.24
CA PHE A 69 4.81 -4.41 -9.45
C PHE A 69 6.28 -4.72 -9.67
N HIS A 70 6.80 -5.69 -8.91
CA HIS A 70 8.18 -6.14 -9.02
C HIS A 70 8.30 -7.59 -8.51
N ARG A 71 9.41 -8.25 -8.86
CA ARG A 71 9.72 -9.59 -8.40
C ARG A 71 11.15 -9.65 -7.88
N PHE A 72 11.27 -9.90 -6.58
CA PHE A 72 12.53 -10.22 -5.92
C PHE A 72 12.84 -11.71 -6.02
N PRO A 73 14.08 -12.13 -5.71
CA PRO A 73 14.37 -13.52 -5.40
C PRO A 73 13.45 -14.06 -4.29
N ALA A 74 13.10 -15.34 -4.37
CA ALA A 74 12.33 -16.00 -3.32
C ALA A 74 13.08 -15.90 -1.98
N GLY A 75 12.34 -15.66 -0.89
CA GLY A 75 12.95 -15.43 0.43
C GLY A 75 13.44 -14.00 0.67
N CYS A 76 13.14 -13.04 -0.24
CA CYS A 76 13.39 -11.64 0.01
C CYS A 76 12.77 -11.20 1.34
N GLU A 77 13.60 -10.67 2.23
CA GLU A 77 13.13 -10.20 3.53
C GLU A 77 12.45 -8.83 3.43
N ARG A 78 11.58 -8.55 4.39
CA ARG A 78 10.91 -7.25 4.57
C ARG A 78 11.88 -6.07 4.49
N GLY A 79 13.04 -6.18 5.12
CA GLY A 79 14.04 -5.11 5.19
C GLY A 79 14.62 -4.74 3.83
N GLN A 80 14.91 -5.75 3.00
CA GLN A 80 15.47 -5.57 1.66
C GLN A 80 14.44 -4.89 0.73
N ALA A 81 13.22 -5.41 0.69
CA ALA A 81 12.14 -4.82 -0.11
C ALA A 81 11.82 -3.38 0.32
N ARG A 82 11.81 -3.11 1.64
CA ARG A 82 11.61 -1.76 2.18
C ARG A 82 12.70 -0.79 1.73
N ALA A 83 13.97 -1.18 1.84
CA ALA A 83 15.09 -0.33 1.42
C ALA A 83 15.01 -0.02 -0.09
N TRP A 84 14.71 -1.02 -0.92
CA TRP A 84 14.56 -0.87 -2.36
C TRP A 84 13.41 0.08 -2.76
N LEU A 85 12.31 0.08 -2.01
CA LEU A 85 11.19 1.00 -2.19
C LEU A 85 11.55 2.44 -1.79
N ILE A 86 12.23 2.62 -0.66
CA ILE A 86 12.67 3.95 -0.19
C ILE A 86 13.67 4.58 -1.16
N ASP A 87 14.62 3.80 -1.70
CA ASP A 87 15.58 4.25 -2.71
C ASP A 87 14.89 4.78 -3.99
N ARG A 88 13.66 4.32 -4.26
CA ARG A 88 12.82 4.79 -5.37
C ARG A 88 11.91 5.96 -5.01
N GLY A 89 12.06 6.52 -3.81
CA GLY A 89 11.32 7.69 -3.35
C GLY A 89 9.93 7.39 -2.77
N TYR A 90 9.61 6.13 -2.45
CA TYR A 90 8.35 5.82 -1.77
C TYR A 90 8.47 6.10 -0.26
N ASP A 91 7.58 6.93 0.27
CA ASP A 91 7.37 7.03 1.71
C ASP A 91 6.43 5.91 2.16
N LEU A 92 6.88 5.10 3.12
CA LEU A 92 6.19 3.89 3.56
C LEU A 92 5.68 4.04 4.99
N GLY A 93 4.39 3.78 5.17
CA GLY A 93 3.73 3.77 6.47
C GLY A 93 2.93 2.49 6.72
N ASP A 94 2.18 2.52 7.82
CA ASP A 94 1.29 1.42 8.19
C ASP A 94 0.21 1.18 7.14
N PRO A 95 -0.18 -0.09 6.91
CA PRO A 95 -1.18 -0.44 5.92
C PRO A 95 -2.53 0.25 6.22
N SER A 96 -3.29 0.51 5.16
CA SER A 96 -4.67 0.95 5.29
C SER A 96 -5.53 -0.13 5.98
N PRO A 97 -6.65 0.26 6.60
CA PRO A 97 -7.55 -0.69 7.27
C PRO A 97 -8.32 -1.61 6.30
N VAL A 98 -8.19 -1.42 4.98
CA VAL A 98 -8.80 -2.33 4.00
C VAL A 98 -8.15 -3.70 4.15
N ALA A 99 -8.88 -4.77 4.39
CA ALA A 99 -8.24 -6.10 4.42
C ALA A 99 -7.61 -6.46 3.06
N VAL A 100 -6.68 -7.42 3.05
CA VAL A 100 -5.93 -7.79 1.83
C VAL A 100 -6.86 -8.34 0.74
N ASP A 101 -7.91 -9.05 1.15
CA ASP A 101 -8.93 -9.70 0.30
C ASP A 101 -10.18 -8.82 0.06
N LYS A 102 -10.20 -7.58 0.57
CA LYS A 102 -11.31 -6.64 0.43
C LYS A 102 -10.93 -5.43 -0.41
N SER A 103 -11.95 -4.78 -0.96
CA SER A 103 -11.84 -3.53 -1.72
C SER A 103 -12.32 -2.30 -0.95
N VAL A 104 -12.95 -2.46 0.22
CA VAL A 104 -13.51 -1.36 1.01
C VAL A 104 -13.31 -1.63 2.50
N ALA A 105 -13.11 -0.57 3.29
CA ALA A 105 -13.20 -0.60 4.75
C ALA A 105 -13.75 0.72 5.30
N GLY A 106 -14.38 0.64 6.48
CA GLY A 106 -15.12 1.73 7.10
C GLY A 106 -16.64 1.59 6.90
N PRO A 107 -17.43 2.62 7.29
CA PRO A 107 -16.97 3.90 7.82
C PRO A 107 -16.25 3.78 9.17
N PHE A 108 -15.22 4.60 9.37
CA PHE A 108 -14.55 4.80 10.66
C PHE A 108 -14.81 6.23 11.15
N PRO A 109 -14.93 6.48 12.47
CA PRO A 109 -15.09 7.84 12.97
C PRO A 109 -13.81 8.67 12.73
N GLY A 110 -13.98 9.95 12.37
CA GLY A 110 -12.90 10.91 12.21
C GLY A 110 -12.16 10.81 10.87
N LEU A 111 -11.17 11.68 10.68
CA LEU A 111 -10.21 11.59 9.56
C LEU A 111 -9.23 10.44 9.80
N PRO A 112 -8.70 9.79 8.75
CA PRO A 112 -7.66 8.81 8.96
C PRO A 112 -6.41 9.52 9.48
N ASP A 113 -5.69 8.89 10.42
CA ASP A 113 -4.35 9.34 10.81
C ASP A 113 -3.44 9.25 9.56
N LEU A 114 -3.32 10.37 8.87
CA LEU A 114 -2.47 10.54 7.71
C LEU A 114 -1.04 10.62 8.22
N PHE A 115 -0.40 9.46 8.26
CA PHE A 115 1.02 9.28 8.55
C PHE A 115 1.43 9.99 9.84
N GLN A 116 1.16 9.38 11.00
CA GLN A 116 1.94 9.72 12.17
C GLN A 116 3.41 9.45 11.83
N LYS A 117 4.18 10.50 11.52
CA LYS A 117 5.61 10.46 11.83
C LYS A 117 5.62 10.13 13.32
N GLY A 118 6.12 8.93 13.66
CA GLY A 118 6.36 8.58 15.05
C GLY A 118 7.09 9.73 15.75
N PRO A 119 6.88 9.92 17.05
CA PRO A 119 7.41 11.08 17.76
C PRO A 119 8.90 11.24 17.43
N THR A 120 9.27 12.44 16.97
CA THR A 120 10.67 12.86 16.98
C THR A 120 11.04 12.91 18.45
N LEU A 121 11.71 11.86 18.93
CA LEU A 121 12.29 11.87 20.26
C LEU A 121 13.36 12.98 20.31
N PRO A 122 13.43 13.75 21.40
CA PRO A 122 14.41 14.82 21.57
C PRO A 122 15.86 14.30 21.62
#